data_AF-A0A7S2JVB4-F1
#
_entry.id   AF-A0A7S2JVB4-F1
#
_cell.length_a   1.000
_cell.length_b   1.000
_cell.length_c   1.000
_cell.angle_alpha   90.00
_cell.angle_beta   90.00
_cell.angle_gamma   90.00
#
_symmetry.space_group_name_H-M   'P 1'
#
loop_
_entity.id
_entity.type
_entity.pdbx_description
1 polymer ?
#
loop_
_entity_poly.entity_id
_entity_poly.type
_entity_poly.pdbx_seq_one_letter_code
_entity_poly.pdbx_strand_id
1 'polypeptide(L)'
;MVRWFGREWRSKDLFGWGNNNRWRFRRLQIPFFLRGGNWWLVRSERVSIQGEYRHQGGFALHGIAVGGPFMKNHVLSIEQLWNGRGIVRWDGNVVSSKANFEIPGLIEMRVQVTWSGAIKTASIDLPEGVSLRIARFSWWRNRAWVQSTISMHSQVGGQDGHCGKADGDLTDDTTVYLNTQDAHVHWGESLFGSRPALKHRRSEVLLQDPDALAHDGEQASEGEGSDDGGDNASALVEQCALDLPAADEAVCAAAFEKAHMSLAAAEPFMQGCVIDVCAAQDPRAALGAVTAAAESSSGEGQIRWATKTKWCLEVSGGPLNGTGVELWPCSGREARNQFLPPAGGRGQIRWAAFPHMCLDVSRGLVEDGNRIQVWRCSSGHPNMDFVMPVGGKGKIRWAANTHMCLDVKHGQAAQGTPIQLWECQ
;
A
#
# COMPACT_ATOMS: atom_id res chain seq x y z
N MET A 1 4.50 15.82 27.09
CA MET A 1 3.76 16.23 25.87
C MET A 1 4.77 16.47 24.77
N VAL A 2 5.25 15.40 24.13
CA VAL A 2 6.11 15.54 22.95
C VAL A 2 5.20 15.93 21.80
N ARG A 3 5.28 17.19 21.34
CA ARG A 3 4.36 17.74 20.33
C ARG A 3 4.83 17.32 18.95
N TRP A 4 4.38 16.15 18.52
CA TRP A 4 4.67 15.65 17.18
C TRP A 4 3.77 16.22 16.09
N PHE A 5 2.73 16.99 16.45
CA PHE A 5 2.08 17.97 15.58
C PHE A 5 1.56 19.14 16.42
N GLY A 6 2.26 20.28 16.38
CA GLY A 6 1.95 21.48 17.16
C GLY A 6 0.70 22.23 16.68
N ARG A 7 0.28 23.25 17.47
CA ARG A 7 -0.86 24.17 17.18
C ARG A 7 -0.84 24.81 15.78
N GLU A 8 0.28 24.70 15.07
CA GLU A 8 0.50 25.30 13.75
C GLU A 8 -0.48 24.76 12.71
N TRP A 9 -0.85 23.47 12.73
CA TRP A 9 -1.78 22.87 11.75
C TRP A 9 -3.21 23.43 11.73
N ARG A 10 -3.57 24.33 12.66
CA ARG A 10 -4.90 24.97 12.72
C ARG A 10 -5.01 26.26 11.89
N SER A 11 -3.91 26.74 11.30
CA SER A 11 -3.95 27.90 10.39
C SER A 11 -4.35 27.45 8.99
N LYS A 12 -5.37 28.11 8.42
CA LYS A 12 -5.83 27.92 7.03
C LYS A 12 -4.76 28.30 5.98
N ASP A 13 -3.64 28.88 6.41
CA ASP A 13 -2.58 29.42 5.54
C ASP A 13 -1.40 28.46 5.33
N LEU A 14 -1.55 27.19 5.73
CA LEU A 14 -0.42 26.25 5.77
C LEU A 14 -0.54 25.06 4.83
N PHE A 15 -1.75 24.75 4.36
CA PHE A 15 -2.02 23.73 3.34
C PHE A 15 -2.28 24.41 2.00
N GLY A 16 -1.45 24.09 1.01
CA GLY A 16 -1.59 24.63 -0.34
C GLY A 16 -1.41 23.57 -1.41
N TRP A 17 -2.20 23.67 -2.48
CA TRP A 17 -1.94 22.97 -3.73
C TRP A 17 -0.75 23.67 -4.41
N GLY A 18 0.39 23.00 -4.52
CA GLY A 18 1.55 23.54 -5.22
C GLY A 18 1.45 23.35 -6.74
N ASN A 19 2.18 24.17 -7.50
CA ASN A 19 2.23 24.17 -8.97
C ASN A 19 2.70 22.84 -9.62
N ASN A 20 3.04 21.82 -8.83
CA ASN A 20 3.55 20.52 -9.27
C ASN A 20 2.54 19.39 -8.98
N ASN A 21 1.24 19.69 -8.82
CA ASN A 21 0.20 18.71 -8.43
C ASN A 21 0.49 18.01 -7.09
N ARG A 22 1.08 18.72 -6.12
CA ARG A 22 1.43 18.18 -4.80
C ARG A 22 0.91 19.08 -3.68
N TRP A 23 0.43 18.45 -2.62
CA TRP A 23 0.08 19.11 -1.38
C TRP A 23 1.35 19.50 -0.61
N ARG A 24 1.38 20.74 -0.10
CA ARG A 24 2.50 21.28 0.67
C ARG A 24 2.04 21.66 2.08
N PHE A 25 2.96 21.51 3.04
CA PHE A 25 2.88 22.17 4.35
C PHE A 25 4.00 23.22 4.44
N ARG A 26 3.68 24.50 4.24
CA ARG A 26 4.71 25.56 4.00
C ARG A 26 5.74 25.17 2.92
N ARG A 27 7.02 25.03 3.30
CA ARG A 27 8.17 24.63 2.46
C ARG A 27 8.46 23.12 2.56
N LEU A 28 7.78 22.40 3.45
CA LEU A 28 7.96 20.97 3.66
C LEU A 28 7.04 20.22 2.69
N GLN A 29 7.64 19.35 1.90
CA GLN A 29 6.92 18.42 1.04
C GLN A 29 6.44 17.28 1.92
N ILE A 30 5.12 17.09 2.03
CA ILE A 30 4.58 15.89 2.70
C ILE A 30 5.12 14.68 1.92
N PRO A 31 5.81 13.74 2.59
CA PRO A 31 6.34 12.59 1.90
C PRO A 31 5.24 11.80 1.20
N PHE A 32 5.50 11.41 -0.05
CA PHE A 32 4.51 10.84 -0.95
C PHE A 32 4.04 9.45 -0.51
N PHE A 33 4.78 8.81 0.39
CA PHE A 33 4.56 7.45 0.86
C PHE A 33 3.31 7.30 1.76
N LEU A 34 2.70 8.39 2.23
CA LEU A 34 1.39 8.37 2.93
C LEU A 34 0.18 8.14 1.99
N ARG A 35 0.39 7.62 0.78
CA ARG A 35 -0.65 7.39 -0.24
C ARG A 35 -1.36 6.04 -0.11
N GLY A 36 -0.79 5.10 0.63
CA GLY A 36 -1.35 3.78 0.86
C GLY A 36 -0.45 2.94 1.77
N GLY A 37 -1.01 1.97 2.48
CA GLY A 37 -0.27 1.01 3.28
C GLY A 37 -0.30 1.29 4.79
N ASN A 38 0.37 0.41 5.53
CA ASN A 38 0.52 0.49 6.98
C ASN A 38 1.86 1.14 7.31
N TRP A 39 1.85 2.08 8.25
CA TRP A 39 3.02 2.86 8.61
C TRP A 39 3.17 2.93 10.11
N TRP A 40 4.41 2.82 10.59
CA TRP A 40 4.75 3.04 11.99
C TRP A 40 4.51 4.50 12.35
N LEU A 41 3.47 4.79 13.15
CA LEU A 41 3.28 6.12 13.76
C LEU A 41 4.22 6.29 14.95
N VAL A 42 4.40 5.21 15.71
CA VAL A 42 5.36 5.06 16.80
C VAL A 42 5.88 3.63 16.77
N ARG A 43 7.19 3.48 16.81
CA ARG A 43 7.88 2.20 16.96
C ARG A 43 8.95 2.36 18.04
N SER A 44 8.91 1.46 19.02
CA SER A 44 9.86 1.37 20.13
C SER A 44 9.81 -0.05 20.69
N GLU A 45 10.70 -0.39 21.62
CA GLU A 45 10.69 -1.71 22.26
C GLU A 45 9.40 -2.03 23.02
N ARG A 46 8.71 -1.00 23.55
CA ARG A 46 7.52 -1.17 24.41
C ARG A 46 6.22 -0.77 23.74
N VAL A 47 6.23 0.27 22.92
CA VAL A 47 5.04 0.90 22.33
C VAL A 47 5.10 0.80 20.81
N SER A 48 4.07 0.18 20.24
CA SER A 48 3.90 -0.05 18.81
C SER A 48 2.57 0.58 18.38
N ILE A 49 2.61 1.60 17.51
CA ILE A 49 1.43 2.27 16.96
C ILE A 49 1.56 2.33 15.45
N GLN A 50 0.57 1.81 14.74
CA GLN A 50 0.51 1.80 13.28
C GLN A 50 -0.71 2.57 12.77
N GLY A 51 -0.54 3.23 11.63
CA GLY A 51 -1.61 3.90 10.90
C GLY A 51 -1.80 3.26 9.54
N GLU A 52 -3.05 2.95 9.20
CA GLU A 52 -3.42 2.46 7.88
C GLU A 52 -3.89 3.65 7.02
N TYR A 53 -3.20 3.89 5.91
CA TYR A 53 -3.52 4.94 4.96
C TYR A 53 -4.07 4.33 3.67
N ARG A 54 -5.08 4.95 3.06
CA ARG A 54 -5.64 4.53 1.76
C ARG A 54 -5.98 5.74 0.89
N HIS A 55 -6.07 5.50 -0.42
CA HIS A 55 -6.40 6.52 -1.40
C HIS A 55 -7.92 6.56 -1.68
N GLN A 56 -8.64 7.48 -1.05
CA GLN A 56 -10.01 7.85 -1.44
C GLN A 56 -10.23 9.36 -1.23
N GLY A 57 -10.24 10.16 -2.29
CA GLY A 57 -10.59 11.59 -2.20
C GLY A 57 -9.60 12.51 -1.46
N GLY A 58 -8.46 11.99 -1.00
CA GLY A 58 -7.39 12.68 -0.28
C GLY A 58 -6.51 11.71 0.52
N PHE A 59 -5.48 12.22 1.19
CA PHE A 59 -4.68 11.44 2.14
C PHE A 59 -5.48 11.24 3.43
N ALA A 60 -5.71 10.00 3.83
CA ALA A 60 -6.50 9.77 5.04
C ALA A 60 -6.11 8.51 5.81
N LEU A 61 -6.01 8.71 7.11
CA LEU A 61 -5.95 7.63 8.09
C LEU A 61 -7.29 6.88 8.09
N HIS A 62 -7.27 5.64 7.62
CA HIS A 62 -8.40 4.72 7.57
C HIS A 62 -8.49 3.86 8.83
N GLY A 63 -7.36 3.56 9.45
CA GLY A 63 -7.28 2.81 10.68
C GLY A 63 -6.10 3.22 11.55
N ILE A 64 -6.21 2.95 12.85
CA ILE A 64 -5.10 3.05 13.79
C ILE A 64 -5.07 1.78 14.64
N ALA A 65 -3.88 1.24 14.88
CA ALA A 65 -3.67 0.07 15.72
C ALA A 65 -2.59 0.38 16.77
N VAL A 66 -2.79 -0.12 17.98
CA VAL A 66 -1.90 0.08 19.12
C VAL A 66 -1.66 -1.26 19.80
N GLY A 67 -0.40 -1.59 20.06
CA GLY A 67 -0.01 -2.81 20.75
C GLY A 67 1.42 -2.76 21.27
N GLY A 68 1.89 -3.91 21.74
CA GLY A 68 3.24 -4.09 22.27
C GLY A 68 3.28 -4.41 23.78
N PRO A 69 4.46 -4.57 24.37
CA PRO A 69 4.63 -4.99 25.76
C PRO A 69 3.88 -4.16 26.80
N PHE A 70 3.76 -2.84 26.60
CA PHE A 70 3.01 -1.96 27.52
C PHE A 70 1.51 -2.30 27.60
N MET A 71 0.99 -2.95 26.54
CA MET A 71 -0.37 -3.46 26.42
C MET A 71 -0.46 -4.95 26.77
N LYS A 72 0.55 -5.51 27.44
CA LYS A 72 0.69 -6.97 27.67
C LYS A 72 0.65 -7.77 26.37
N ASN A 73 1.19 -7.19 25.29
CA ASN A 73 1.19 -7.74 23.93
C ASN A 73 -0.18 -7.90 23.27
N HIS A 74 -1.25 -7.33 23.84
CA HIS A 74 -2.52 -7.23 23.16
C HIS A 74 -2.52 -6.11 22.12
N VAL A 75 -3.48 -6.20 21.19
CA VAL A 75 -3.67 -5.21 20.13
C VAL A 75 -5.08 -4.64 20.13
N LEU A 76 -5.17 -3.31 20.20
CA LEU A 76 -6.40 -2.55 19.94
C LEU A 76 -6.31 -1.94 18.55
N SER A 77 -7.29 -2.18 17.68
CA SER A 77 -7.42 -1.45 16.41
C SER A 77 -8.77 -0.73 16.29
N ILE A 78 -8.75 0.42 15.62
CA ILE A 78 -9.95 1.18 15.25
C ILE A 78 -9.88 1.44 13.75
N GLU A 79 -10.79 0.80 13.02
CA GLU A 79 -10.75 0.68 11.56
C GLU A 79 -11.95 1.36 10.88
N GLN A 80 -11.84 1.56 9.56
CA GLN A 80 -12.87 2.20 8.73
C GLN A 80 -13.26 3.60 9.24
N LEU A 81 -12.27 4.33 9.78
CA LEU A 81 -12.42 5.69 10.29
C LEU A 81 -12.85 6.65 9.19
N TRP A 82 -12.31 6.52 7.98
CA TRP A 82 -12.72 7.32 6.82
C TRP A 82 -14.23 7.30 6.57
N ASN A 83 -14.81 6.09 6.54
CA ASN A 83 -16.24 5.85 6.31
C ASN A 83 -17.11 6.20 7.53
N GLY A 84 -16.50 6.59 8.65
CA GLY A 84 -17.21 6.92 9.86
C GLY A 84 -17.69 5.71 10.67
N ARG A 85 -17.28 4.49 10.30
CA ARG A 85 -17.73 3.25 10.96
C ARG A 85 -17.01 2.94 12.25
N GLY A 86 -15.74 3.32 12.41
CA GLY A 86 -14.97 3.16 13.66
C GLY A 86 -15.14 1.79 14.30
N ILE A 87 -14.83 0.74 13.54
CA ILE A 87 -14.92 -0.65 14.01
C ILE A 87 -13.77 -0.88 14.99
N VAL A 88 -14.09 -1.28 16.22
CA VAL A 88 -13.12 -1.48 17.29
C VAL A 88 -12.85 -2.96 17.42
N ARG A 89 -11.56 -3.32 17.41
CA ARG A 89 -11.11 -4.69 17.58
C ARG A 89 -10.17 -4.85 18.74
N TRP A 90 -10.27 -6.00 19.39
CA TRP A 90 -9.36 -6.44 20.43
C TRP A 90 -8.79 -7.79 20.05
N ASP A 91 -7.47 -7.86 19.87
CA ASP A 91 -6.77 -9.00 19.26
C ASP A 91 -7.51 -9.45 17.98
N GLY A 92 -7.80 -8.42 17.18
CA GLY A 92 -8.63 -8.35 15.98
C GLY A 92 -10.09 -8.84 16.07
N ASN A 93 -10.54 -9.47 17.15
CA ASN A 93 -11.97 -9.74 17.32
C ASN A 93 -12.76 -8.43 17.42
N VAL A 94 -13.87 -8.31 16.67
CA VAL A 94 -14.74 -7.13 16.77
C VAL A 94 -15.39 -7.10 18.15
N VAL A 95 -15.04 -6.09 18.96
CA VAL A 95 -15.58 -5.92 20.32
C VAL A 95 -16.62 -4.81 20.40
N SER A 96 -16.56 -3.85 19.49
CA SER A 96 -17.47 -2.70 19.47
C SER A 96 -17.46 -2.04 18.08
N SER A 97 -18.47 -1.22 17.80
CA SER A 97 -18.45 -0.27 16.70
C SER A 97 -19.05 1.04 17.20
N LYS A 98 -18.25 2.10 17.21
CA LYS A 98 -18.68 3.46 17.60
C LYS A 98 -19.23 3.58 19.03
N ALA A 99 -18.84 2.69 19.93
CA ALA A 99 -19.20 2.75 21.35
C ALA A 99 -17.96 2.74 22.23
N ASN A 100 -18.14 3.16 23.48
CA ASN A 100 -17.08 3.10 24.51
C ASN A 100 -16.60 1.66 24.67
N PHE A 101 -15.33 1.51 25.04
CA PHE A 101 -14.71 0.21 25.26
C PHE A 101 -13.73 0.33 26.43
N GLU A 102 -13.78 -0.62 27.35
CA GLU A 102 -12.97 -0.58 28.55
C GLU A 102 -12.43 -1.98 28.87
N ILE A 103 -11.15 -2.02 29.21
CA ILE A 103 -10.53 -3.16 29.88
C ILE A 103 -9.83 -2.57 31.11
N PRO A 104 -10.31 -2.90 32.34
CA PRO A 104 -9.78 -2.29 33.55
C PRO A 104 -8.25 -2.36 33.65
N GLY A 105 -7.63 -1.19 33.83
CA GLY A 105 -6.18 -1.04 33.93
C GLY A 105 -5.39 -1.22 32.63
N LEU A 106 -6.07 -1.35 31.48
CA LEU A 106 -5.43 -1.56 30.18
C LEU A 106 -5.97 -0.61 29.09
N ILE A 107 -7.28 -0.40 29.03
CA ILE A 107 -7.90 0.51 28.06
C ILE A 107 -9.06 1.25 28.71
N GLU A 108 -9.10 2.57 28.55
CA GLU A 108 -10.33 3.35 28.64
C GLU A 108 -10.55 4.10 27.31
N MET A 109 -11.58 3.71 26.55
CA MET A 109 -11.94 4.36 25.30
C MET A 109 -13.31 5.02 25.39
N ARG A 110 -13.36 6.31 25.06
CA ARG A 110 -14.60 7.10 24.97
C ARG A 110 -14.85 7.62 23.58
N VAL A 111 -16.05 7.38 23.05
CA VAL A 111 -16.44 7.69 21.67
C VAL A 111 -17.57 8.72 21.64
N GLN A 112 -17.47 9.69 20.74
CA GLN A 112 -18.58 10.57 20.36
C GLN A 112 -18.93 10.35 18.90
N VAL A 113 -20.23 10.38 18.59
CA VAL A 113 -20.76 10.26 17.23
C VAL A 113 -21.41 11.55 16.75
N THR A 114 -21.52 11.71 15.43
CA THR A 114 -22.30 12.77 14.80
C THR A 114 -23.79 12.46 14.87
N TRP A 115 -24.63 13.44 14.51
CA TRP A 115 -26.08 13.24 14.36
C TRP A 115 -26.43 12.14 13.34
N SER A 116 -25.61 11.98 12.30
CA SER A 116 -25.74 10.92 11.29
C SER A 116 -25.23 9.54 11.75
N GLY A 117 -24.77 9.40 13.01
CA GLY A 117 -24.29 8.14 13.57
C GLY A 117 -22.89 7.72 13.11
N ALA A 118 -22.11 8.63 12.53
CA ALA A 118 -20.70 8.40 12.19
C ALA A 118 -19.80 8.77 13.38
N ILE A 119 -18.64 8.12 13.51
CA ILE A 119 -17.67 8.50 14.55
C ILE A 119 -17.23 9.96 14.36
N LYS A 120 -17.21 10.73 15.45
CA LYS A 120 -16.77 12.13 15.49
C LYS A 120 -15.43 12.23 16.21
N THR A 121 -15.33 11.66 17.41
CA THR A 121 -14.10 11.59 18.17
C THR A 121 -14.00 10.26 18.90
N ALA A 122 -12.77 9.80 19.12
CA ALA A 122 -12.45 8.76 20.09
C ALA A 122 -11.25 9.21 20.92
N SER A 123 -11.38 9.17 22.24
CA SER A 123 -10.26 9.35 23.17
C SER A 123 -9.93 7.99 23.76
N ILE A 124 -8.66 7.59 23.72
CA ILE A 124 -8.18 6.30 24.22
C ILE A 124 -7.05 6.58 25.22
N ASP A 125 -7.26 6.18 26.46
CA ASP A 125 -6.25 6.20 27.52
C ASP A 125 -5.70 4.78 27.71
N LEU A 126 -4.37 4.66 27.70
CA LEU A 126 -3.62 3.40 27.74
C LEU A 126 -2.58 3.44 28.88
N PRO A 127 -1.91 2.32 29.21
CA PRO A 127 -0.91 2.28 30.27
C PRO A 127 0.28 3.19 29.99
N GLU A 128 1.07 3.44 31.04
CA GLU A 128 2.35 4.17 30.95
C GLU A 128 2.21 5.61 30.40
N GLY A 129 1.02 6.21 30.53
CA GLY A 129 0.76 7.59 30.12
C GLY A 129 0.64 7.78 28.60
N VAL A 130 0.44 6.69 27.85
CA VAL A 130 0.14 6.75 26.42
C VAL A 130 -1.34 7.09 26.23
N SER A 131 -1.65 8.08 25.41
CA SER A 131 -3.02 8.39 25.02
C SER A 131 -3.15 8.78 23.56
N LEU A 132 -4.29 8.43 22.98
CA LEU A 132 -4.64 8.71 21.59
C LEU A 132 -5.94 9.51 21.52
N ARG A 133 -5.99 10.50 20.64
CA ARG A 133 -7.21 11.20 20.28
C ARG A 133 -7.42 11.15 18.78
N ILE A 134 -8.50 10.51 18.37
CA ILE A 134 -8.97 10.46 16.99
C ILE A 134 -10.07 11.51 16.84
N ALA A 135 -9.99 12.31 15.77
CA ALA A 135 -11.03 13.26 15.39
C ALA A 135 -11.32 13.11 13.89
N ARG A 136 -12.57 12.80 13.56
CA ARG A 136 -13.04 12.70 12.18
C ARG A 136 -13.86 13.93 11.82
N PHE A 137 -13.51 14.53 10.69
CA PHE A 137 -14.23 15.67 10.12
C PHE A 137 -14.76 15.27 8.74
N SER A 138 -15.97 15.69 8.41
CA SER A 138 -16.62 15.35 7.13
C SER A 138 -17.21 16.61 6.50
N TRP A 139 -17.11 16.74 5.18
CA TRP A 139 -17.73 17.83 4.42
C TRP A 139 -18.40 17.33 3.12
N TRP A 140 -18.97 18.25 2.35
CA TRP A 140 -19.75 17.96 1.12
C TRP A 140 -18.99 17.06 0.12
N ARG A 141 -19.72 16.12 -0.51
CA ARG A 141 -19.25 15.09 -1.48
C ARG A 141 -18.47 13.89 -0.87
N ASN A 142 -18.90 13.37 0.28
CA ASN A 142 -18.33 12.16 0.92
C ASN A 142 -16.82 12.21 1.18
N ARG A 143 -16.26 13.42 1.32
CA ARG A 143 -14.87 13.59 1.76
C ARG A 143 -14.84 13.71 3.27
N ALA A 144 -13.93 12.97 3.88
CA ALA A 144 -13.60 13.09 5.28
C ALA A 144 -12.13 13.48 5.42
N TRP A 145 -11.69 13.67 6.64
CA TRP A 145 -10.31 13.42 7.03
C TRP A 145 -10.29 13.05 8.50
N VAL A 146 -9.26 12.31 8.88
CA VAL A 146 -9.12 11.76 10.22
C VAL A 146 -7.80 12.27 10.76
N GLN A 147 -7.88 12.99 11.87
CA GLN A 147 -6.74 13.39 12.65
C GLN A 147 -6.52 12.38 13.78
N SER A 148 -5.29 11.90 13.94
CA SER A 148 -4.85 11.23 15.16
C SER A 148 -3.89 12.15 15.92
N THR A 149 -3.95 12.12 17.24
CA THR A 149 -3.02 12.81 18.13
C THR A 149 -2.56 11.82 19.17
N ILE A 150 -1.26 11.57 19.21
CA ILE A 150 -0.62 10.64 20.13
C ILE A 150 0.12 11.46 21.18
N SER A 151 -0.05 11.12 22.45
CA SER A 151 0.72 11.66 23.55
C SER A 151 1.34 10.51 24.32
N MET A 152 2.65 10.58 24.55
CA MET A 152 3.38 9.60 25.35
C MET A 152 4.65 10.24 25.92
N HIS A 153 5.28 9.54 26.85
CA HIS A 153 6.65 9.84 27.32
C HIS A 153 7.68 9.24 26.37
N SER A 154 8.88 9.83 26.33
CA SER A 154 10.01 9.23 25.63
C SER A 154 10.32 7.85 26.20
N GLN A 155 10.56 6.89 25.32
CA GLN A 155 10.80 5.51 25.70
C GLN A 155 12.28 5.31 26.01
N VAL A 156 12.56 4.42 26.97
CA VAL A 156 13.91 3.90 27.17
C VAL A 156 14.28 3.11 25.92
N GLY A 157 15.47 3.37 25.35
CA GLY A 157 15.87 2.82 24.05
C GLY A 157 15.47 3.69 22.84
N GLY A 158 14.72 4.78 23.07
CA GLY A 158 14.24 5.67 22.02
C GLY A 158 12.98 5.16 21.33
N GLN A 159 12.52 5.93 20.36
CA GLN A 159 11.35 5.60 19.54
C GLN A 159 11.52 6.27 18.17
N ASP A 160 10.81 5.82 17.16
CA ASP A 160 10.73 6.49 15.87
C ASP A 160 9.37 6.28 15.22
N GLY A 161 9.19 6.79 14.00
CA GLY A 161 8.00 6.57 13.20
C GLY A 161 8.07 7.40 11.92
N HIS A 162 7.09 7.26 11.05
CA HIS A 162 7.07 7.94 9.76
C HIS A 162 7.03 9.48 9.89
N CYS A 163 6.76 9.99 11.10
CA CYS A 163 6.78 11.41 11.42
C CYS A 163 8.17 11.91 11.84
N GLY A 164 9.08 11.03 12.27
CA GLY A 164 10.44 11.36 12.70
C GLY A 164 10.90 10.60 13.95
N LYS A 165 11.97 11.08 14.60
CA LYS A 165 12.71 10.37 15.67
C LYS A 165 12.17 10.51 17.08
N ALA A 166 11.19 11.37 17.33
CA ALA A 166 10.59 11.48 18.67
C ALA A 166 11.55 11.76 19.84
N ASP A 167 12.72 12.35 19.56
CA ASP A 167 13.76 12.73 20.53
C ASP A 167 13.67 14.21 20.98
N GLY A 168 12.88 15.03 20.28
CA GLY A 168 12.66 16.44 20.61
C GLY A 168 13.52 17.41 19.79
N ASP A 169 14.38 16.92 18.91
CA ASP A 169 15.12 17.72 17.94
C ASP A 169 14.44 17.65 16.56
N LEU A 170 13.65 18.67 16.21
CA LEU A 170 12.99 18.72 14.91
C LEU A 170 13.94 19.08 13.75
N THR A 171 15.19 19.42 14.03
CA THR A 171 16.12 19.88 12.99
C THR A 171 16.69 18.74 12.15
N ASP A 172 16.65 17.50 12.66
CA ASP A 172 17.18 16.32 11.99
C ASP A 172 16.10 15.39 11.37
N ASP A 173 14.82 15.67 11.64
CA ASP A 173 13.64 15.13 10.94
C ASP A 173 13.50 15.71 9.52
N THR A 174 14.60 15.70 8.78
CA THR A 174 14.68 16.23 7.43
C THR A 174 13.85 15.40 6.47
N THR A 175 13.41 15.98 5.36
CA THR A 175 12.77 15.22 4.26
C THR A 175 13.63 14.03 3.81
N VAL A 176 14.97 14.15 3.87
CA VAL A 176 15.87 13.03 3.55
C VAL A 176 15.68 11.91 4.57
N TYR A 177 15.80 12.22 5.87
CA TYR A 177 15.61 11.25 6.94
C TYR A 177 14.23 10.58 6.85
N LEU A 178 13.16 11.37 6.73
CA LEU A 178 11.79 10.87 6.68
C LEU A 178 11.54 9.92 5.49
N ASN A 179 12.29 10.07 4.40
CA ASN A 179 12.18 9.21 3.21
C ASN A 179 13.11 7.99 3.22
N THR A 180 14.15 8.02 4.06
CA THR A 180 15.09 6.90 4.19
C THR A 180 14.84 6.05 5.43
N GLN A 181 14.14 6.59 6.43
CA GLN A 181 13.68 5.81 7.57
C GLN A 181 12.64 4.81 7.05
N ASP A 182 12.95 3.53 7.17
CA ASP A 182 12.03 2.46 6.80
C ASP A 182 10.93 2.37 7.86
N ALA A 183 9.96 3.27 7.73
CA ALA A 183 8.80 3.38 8.62
C ALA A 183 7.57 2.67 8.04
N HIS A 184 7.71 2.04 6.87
CA HIS A 184 6.68 1.17 6.34
C HIS A 184 6.54 -0.06 7.25
N VAL A 185 5.33 -0.58 7.40
CA VAL A 185 5.07 -1.79 8.16
C VAL A 185 5.07 -2.96 7.19
N HIS A 186 5.98 -3.91 7.39
CA HIS A 186 6.02 -5.14 6.61
C HIS A 186 4.85 -6.05 6.97
N TRP A 187 4.43 -6.93 6.05
CA TRP A 187 3.21 -7.75 6.20
C TRP A 187 3.15 -8.57 7.50
N GLY A 188 4.26 -9.20 7.90
CA GLY A 188 4.34 -9.98 9.15
C GLY A 188 4.41 -9.14 10.43
N GLU A 189 4.52 -7.82 10.32
CA GLU A 189 4.61 -6.91 11.46
C GLU A 189 3.31 -6.14 11.70
N SER A 190 2.29 -6.36 10.86
CA SER A 190 1.06 -5.56 10.96
C SER A 190 0.27 -5.87 12.21
N LEU A 191 -0.10 -4.81 12.93
CA LEU A 191 -1.05 -4.86 14.03
C LEU A 191 -2.51 -4.93 13.53
N PHE A 192 -2.76 -4.74 12.24
CA PHE A 192 -4.10 -4.80 11.63
C PHE A 192 -4.45 -6.23 11.20
N GLY A 193 -4.54 -7.16 12.15
CA GLY A 193 -4.31 -8.59 11.84
C GLY A 193 -5.27 -9.61 12.44
N SER A 194 -6.47 -9.25 12.86
CA SER A 194 -7.55 -10.27 12.98
C SER A 194 -8.84 -9.68 12.43
N ARG A 195 -8.77 -9.25 11.18
CA ARG A 195 -9.94 -8.81 10.42
C ARG A 195 -10.92 -9.99 10.39
N PRO A 196 -12.25 -9.80 10.56
CA PRO A 196 -13.19 -10.89 10.46
C PRO A 196 -13.06 -11.40 9.02
N ALA A 197 -13.16 -12.70 8.82
CA ALA A 197 -13.40 -13.21 7.49
C ALA A 197 -14.61 -12.45 6.92
N LEU A 198 -14.40 -11.58 5.93
CA LEU A 198 -15.39 -11.56 4.85
C LEU A 198 -15.48 -13.02 4.45
N LYS A 199 -16.67 -13.61 4.55
CA LYS A 199 -16.90 -15.01 4.15
C LYS A 199 -16.67 -15.14 2.64
N HIS A 200 -15.41 -15.09 2.22
CA HIS A 200 -14.98 -15.51 0.92
C HIS A 200 -14.90 -17.03 1.00
N ARG A 201 -15.99 -17.68 0.59
CA ARG A 201 -16.05 -19.15 0.42
C ARG A 201 -14.84 -19.70 -0.36
N ARG A 202 -14.17 -18.87 -1.17
CA ARG A 202 -13.04 -19.25 -2.02
C ARG A 202 -11.78 -19.57 -1.20
N SER A 203 -11.40 -18.70 -0.28
CA SER A 203 -10.21 -18.86 0.59
C SER A 203 -10.41 -19.95 1.63
N GLU A 204 -11.62 -20.10 2.16
CA GLU A 204 -11.98 -21.21 3.05
C GLU A 204 -11.78 -22.58 2.38
N VAL A 205 -12.09 -22.69 1.08
CA VAL A 205 -11.87 -23.93 0.31
C VAL A 205 -10.39 -24.18 0.07
N LEU A 206 -9.60 -23.13 -0.26
CA LEU A 206 -8.14 -23.26 -0.47
C LEU A 206 -7.38 -23.65 0.80
N LEU A 207 -7.82 -23.20 1.98
CA LEU A 207 -7.21 -23.57 3.27
C LEU A 207 -7.49 -25.03 3.66
N GLN A 208 -8.52 -25.66 3.08
CA GLN A 208 -8.92 -27.03 3.41
C GLN A 208 -8.21 -28.06 2.53
N ASP A 209 -8.13 -27.84 1.21
CA ASP A 209 -7.43 -28.74 0.28
C ASP A 209 -7.13 -28.04 -1.07
N PRO A 210 -5.94 -27.42 -1.24
CA PRO A 210 -5.59 -26.75 -2.48
C PRO A 210 -5.25 -27.72 -3.62
N ASP A 211 -4.84 -28.96 -3.31
CA ASP A 211 -4.41 -29.95 -4.30
C ASP A 211 -5.61 -30.71 -4.90
N ALA A 212 -6.73 -30.86 -4.17
CA ALA A 212 -7.97 -31.44 -4.69
C ALA A 212 -8.61 -30.63 -5.83
N LEU A 213 -8.46 -29.29 -5.84
CA LEU A 213 -9.04 -28.43 -6.88
C LEU A 213 -8.29 -28.51 -8.23
N ALA A 214 -7.03 -28.94 -8.21
CA ALA A 214 -6.19 -29.08 -9.39
C ALA A 214 -6.44 -30.41 -10.14
N HIS A 215 -7.07 -31.39 -9.49
CA HIS A 215 -7.30 -32.73 -10.06
C HIS A 215 -8.65 -32.91 -10.77
N ASP A 216 -9.57 -31.94 -10.70
CA ASP A 216 -10.79 -31.93 -11.51
C ASP A 216 -10.49 -31.44 -12.94
N GLY A 217 -9.82 -32.28 -13.72
CA GLY A 217 -9.58 -32.05 -15.13
C GLY A 217 -10.86 -32.05 -15.98
N GLU A 218 -10.92 -31.11 -16.91
CA GLU A 218 -11.46 -31.34 -18.26
C GLU A 218 -12.98 -31.46 -18.46
N GLN A 219 -13.74 -30.45 -18.04
CA GLN A 219 -14.94 -30.04 -18.79
C GLN A 219 -14.96 -28.52 -18.94
N ALA A 220 -14.46 -28.04 -20.07
CA ALA A 220 -14.81 -26.73 -20.59
C ALA A 220 -16.26 -26.80 -21.06
N SER A 221 -17.20 -26.31 -20.26
CA SER A 221 -18.52 -25.95 -20.78
C SER A 221 -18.41 -24.52 -21.31
N GLU A 222 -18.46 -24.39 -22.63
CA GLU A 222 -18.70 -23.13 -23.32
C GLU A 222 -20.03 -22.54 -22.81
N GLY A 223 -19.94 -21.45 -22.06
CA GLY A 223 -21.07 -20.58 -21.77
C GLY A 223 -21.03 -19.40 -22.72
N GLU A 224 -21.90 -19.41 -23.73
CA GLU A 224 -22.16 -18.25 -24.58
C GLU A 224 -22.77 -17.09 -23.78
N GLY A 225 -22.23 -15.88 -23.98
CA GLY A 225 -23.00 -14.63 -23.93
C GLY A 225 -22.96 -13.82 -22.63
N SER A 226 -22.05 -12.85 -22.54
CA SER A 226 -22.38 -11.42 -22.74
C SER A 226 -21.16 -10.56 -22.38
N ASP A 227 -20.67 -9.83 -23.38
CA ASP A 227 -19.50 -8.94 -23.34
C ASP A 227 -19.81 -7.63 -22.59
N ASP A 228 -19.96 -7.73 -21.26
CA ASP A 228 -20.12 -6.59 -20.33
C ASP A 228 -19.25 -6.76 -19.05
N GLY A 229 -18.32 -7.71 -19.07
CA GLY A 229 -17.57 -8.20 -17.88
C GLY A 229 -16.31 -7.43 -17.50
N GLY A 230 -15.88 -6.45 -18.31
CA GLY A 230 -14.64 -5.69 -18.07
C GLY A 230 -14.72 -4.77 -16.84
N ASP A 231 -15.86 -4.12 -16.65
CA ASP A 231 -16.03 -3.11 -15.60
C ASP A 231 -16.18 -3.71 -14.19
N ASN A 232 -16.83 -4.88 -14.07
CA ASN A 232 -17.06 -5.52 -12.77
C ASN A 232 -15.79 -6.17 -12.19
N ALA A 233 -14.95 -6.78 -13.04
CA ALA A 233 -13.68 -7.35 -12.61
C ALA A 233 -12.69 -6.26 -12.15
N SER A 234 -12.68 -5.11 -12.83
CA SER A 234 -11.88 -3.95 -12.41
C SER A 234 -12.38 -3.39 -11.08
N ALA A 235 -13.70 -3.22 -10.91
CA ALA A 235 -14.28 -2.74 -9.67
C ALA A 235 -13.99 -3.68 -8.48
N LEU A 236 -13.97 -5.00 -8.69
CA LEU A 236 -13.68 -5.97 -7.65
C LEU A 236 -12.21 -5.95 -7.22
N VAL A 237 -11.27 -5.85 -8.18
CA VAL A 237 -9.84 -5.64 -7.87
C VAL A 237 -9.63 -4.33 -7.10
N GLU A 238 -10.30 -3.25 -7.50
CA GLU A 238 -10.26 -1.98 -6.75
C GLU A 238 -10.82 -2.14 -5.33
N GLN A 239 -11.92 -2.89 -5.17
CA GLN A 239 -12.50 -3.17 -3.87
C GLN A 239 -11.59 -4.02 -2.98
N CYS A 240 -10.95 -5.05 -3.52
CA CYS A 240 -10.00 -5.91 -2.81
C CYS A 240 -8.69 -5.18 -2.50
N ALA A 241 -8.25 -4.27 -3.39
CA ALA A 241 -7.13 -3.39 -3.12
C ALA A 241 -7.43 -2.39 -2.01
N LEU A 242 -8.70 -2.05 -1.84
CA LEU A 242 -9.15 -1.30 -0.69
C LEU A 242 -9.20 -2.20 0.53
N ASP A 243 -9.83 -3.36 0.51
CA ASP A 243 -10.03 -4.23 1.67
C ASP A 243 -9.30 -5.57 1.54
N LEU A 244 -8.08 -5.64 2.07
CA LEU A 244 -7.23 -6.83 2.09
C LEU A 244 -7.73 -7.84 3.14
N PRO A 245 -8.30 -8.99 2.75
CA PRO A 245 -8.90 -9.92 3.71
C PRO A 245 -7.84 -10.83 4.38
N ALA A 246 -7.91 -10.98 5.70
CA ALA A 246 -6.95 -11.79 6.46
C ALA A 246 -6.94 -13.28 6.07
N ALA A 247 -8.07 -13.82 5.60
CA ALA A 247 -8.14 -15.20 5.13
C ALA A 247 -7.35 -15.39 3.83
N ASP A 248 -7.37 -14.41 2.92
CA ASP A 248 -6.61 -14.44 1.67
C ASP A 248 -5.11 -14.26 1.94
N GLU A 249 -4.76 -13.49 2.95
CA GLU A 249 -3.38 -13.36 3.45
C GLU A 249 -2.81 -14.69 3.95
N ALA A 250 -3.58 -15.46 4.72
CA ALA A 250 -3.16 -16.77 5.19
C ALA A 250 -2.93 -17.76 4.03
N VAL A 251 -3.81 -17.74 3.02
CA VAL A 251 -3.66 -18.56 1.80
C VAL A 251 -2.37 -18.21 1.06
N CYS A 252 -2.11 -16.91 0.86
CA CYS A 252 -0.91 -16.43 0.18
C CYS A 252 0.36 -16.75 0.97
N ALA A 253 0.37 -16.53 2.29
CA ALA A 253 1.49 -16.84 3.15
C ALA A 253 1.85 -18.34 3.10
N ALA A 254 0.84 -19.22 3.23
CA ALA A 254 1.04 -20.67 3.16
C ALA A 254 1.61 -21.11 1.80
N ALA A 255 1.20 -20.46 0.71
CA ALA A 255 1.71 -20.77 -0.62
C ALA A 255 3.17 -20.34 -0.81
N PHE A 256 3.55 -19.15 -0.34
CA PHE A 256 4.94 -18.70 -0.37
C PHE A 256 5.83 -19.60 0.49
N GLU A 257 5.33 -20.07 1.64
CA GLU A 257 6.03 -21.06 2.47
C GLU A 257 6.20 -22.39 1.74
N LYS A 258 5.16 -22.92 1.08
CA LYS A 258 5.22 -24.15 0.24
C LYS A 258 6.20 -23.98 -0.93
N ALA A 259 6.34 -22.77 -1.46
CA ALA A 259 7.32 -22.40 -2.48
C ALA A 259 8.73 -22.15 -1.91
N HIS A 260 8.95 -22.35 -0.61
CA HIS A 260 10.21 -22.08 0.09
C HIS A 260 10.72 -20.64 -0.06
N MET A 261 9.81 -19.68 -0.21
CA MET A 261 10.14 -18.26 -0.24
C MET A 261 10.30 -17.73 1.18
N SER A 262 11.43 -17.07 1.46
CA SER A 262 11.60 -16.33 2.72
C SER A 262 10.57 -15.20 2.82
N LEU A 263 10.19 -14.82 4.05
CA LEU A 263 9.25 -13.71 4.28
C LEU A 263 9.66 -12.42 3.55
N ALA A 264 10.96 -12.10 3.55
CA ALA A 264 11.51 -10.95 2.84
C ALA A 264 11.43 -11.04 1.31
N ALA A 265 11.42 -12.27 0.76
CA ALA A 265 11.24 -12.51 -0.67
C ALA A 265 9.77 -12.55 -1.07
N ALA A 266 8.88 -12.95 -0.16
CA ALA A 266 7.44 -12.96 -0.37
C ALA A 266 6.81 -11.57 -0.22
N GLU A 267 7.40 -10.71 0.60
CA GLU A 267 6.88 -9.38 0.93
C GLU A 267 6.43 -8.54 -0.28
N PRO A 268 7.19 -8.48 -1.39
CA PRO A 268 6.76 -7.75 -2.58
C PRO A 268 5.45 -8.27 -3.16
N PHE A 269 5.21 -9.58 -3.07
CA PHE A 269 4.13 -10.31 -3.74
C PHE A 269 2.89 -10.51 -2.85
N MET A 270 3.04 -10.39 -1.53
CA MET A 270 1.96 -10.59 -0.56
C MET A 270 0.73 -9.76 -0.91
N GLN A 271 0.92 -8.47 -1.19
CA GLN A 271 -0.20 -7.58 -1.48
C GLN A 271 -0.97 -7.97 -2.74
N GLY A 272 -0.25 -8.28 -3.82
CA GLY A 272 -0.83 -8.72 -5.08
C GLY A 272 -1.57 -10.02 -4.96
N CYS A 273 -0.93 -11.00 -4.32
CA CYS A 273 -1.54 -12.29 -4.08
C CYS A 273 -2.86 -12.13 -3.31
N VAL A 274 -2.89 -11.38 -2.21
CA VAL A 274 -4.12 -11.16 -1.42
C VAL A 274 -5.22 -10.53 -2.25
N ILE A 275 -4.88 -9.52 -3.07
CA ILE A 275 -5.85 -8.80 -3.91
C ILE A 275 -6.38 -9.69 -5.03
N ASP A 276 -5.50 -10.46 -5.67
CA ASP A 276 -5.87 -11.36 -6.76
C ASP A 276 -6.69 -12.56 -6.27
N VAL A 277 -6.38 -13.10 -5.09
CA VAL A 277 -7.19 -14.14 -4.43
C VAL A 277 -8.56 -13.60 -4.04
N CYS A 278 -8.63 -12.40 -3.46
CA CYS A 278 -9.89 -11.74 -3.13
C CYS A 278 -10.75 -11.48 -4.37
N ALA A 279 -10.14 -11.00 -5.45
CA ALA A 279 -10.80 -10.64 -6.70
C ALA A 279 -11.09 -11.83 -7.63
N ALA A 280 -10.53 -13.01 -7.34
CA ALA A 280 -10.75 -14.22 -8.12
C ALA A 280 -12.23 -14.57 -8.16
N GLN A 281 -12.76 -14.93 -9.33
CA GLN A 281 -14.19 -15.18 -9.50
C GLN A 281 -14.62 -16.56 -8.95
N ASP A 282 -13.69 -17.51 -8.91
CA ASP A 282 -13.87 -18.89 -8.44
C ASP A 282 -12.58 -19.43 -7.75
N PRO A 283 -12.63 -20.61 -7.10
CA PRO A 283 -11.46 -21.19 -6.44
C PRO A 283 -10.29 -21.53 -7.36
N ARG A 284 -10.52 -21.85 -8.65
CA ARG A 284 -9.44 -22.14 -9.61
C ARG A 284 -8.69 -20.87 -9.99
N ALA A 285 -9.41 -19.77 -10.22
CA ALA A 285 -8.81 -18.46 -10.46
C ALA A 285 -7.98 -18.00 -9.24
N ALA A 286 -8.46 -18.27 -8.02
CA ALA A 286 -7.74 -17.98 -6.79
C ALA A 286 -6.47 -18.83 -6.67
N LEU A 287 -6.54 -20.13 -6.98
CA LEU A 287 -5.36 -21.01 -7.05
C LEU A 287 -4.35 -20.52 -8.08
N GLY A 288 -4.81 -20.11 -9.27
CA GLY A 288 -3.96 -19.53 -10.31
C GLY A 288 -3.24 -18.26 -9.87
N ALA A 289 -3.90 -17.38 -9.11
CA ALA A 289 -3.29 -16.18 -8.54
C ALA A 289 -2.17 -16.52 -7.54
N VAL A 290 -2.43 -17.49 -6.67
CA VAL A 290 -1.47 -17.97 -5.67
C VAL A 290 -0.24 -18.59 -6.33
N THR A 291 -0.44 -19.47 -7.31
CA THR A 291 0.65 -20.12 -8.07
C THR A 291 1.47 -19.10 -8.84
N ALA A 292 0.82 -18.16 -9.54
CA ALA A 292 1.50 -17.11 -10.27
C ALA A 292 2.36 -16.23 -9.35
N ALA A 293 1.89 -15.91 -8.16
CA ALA A 293 2.65 -15.14 -7.19
C ALA A 293 3.89 -15.92 -6.69
N ALA A 294 3.76 -17.22 -6.43
CA ALA A 294 4.85 -18.10 -5.98
C ALA A 294 5.92 -18.35 -7.06
N GLU A 295 5.52 -18.42 -8.34
CA GLU A 295 6.43 -18.66 -9.48
C GLU A 295 7.26 -17.44 -9.88
N SER A 296 6.96 -16.25 -9.37
CA SER A 296 7.66 -14.98 -9.69
C SER A 296 9.15 -14.91 -9.30
N SER A 297 9.70 -15.97 -8.69
CA SER A 297 10.95 -15.95 -7.93
C SER A 297 12.26 -15.98 -8.75
N SER A 298 12.22 -16.06 -10.09
CA SER A 298 13.42 -16.22 -10.92
C SER A 298 13.78 -15.06 -11.87
N GLY A 299 13.04 -13.94 -11.84
CA GLY A 299 13.29 -12.79 -12.72
C GLY A 299 13.05 -11.41 -12.10
N GLU A 300 12.64 -11.36 -10.83
CA GLU A 300 12.32 -10.12 -10.12
C GLU A 300 13.56 -9.26 -9.86
N GLY A 301 13.41 -7.95 -10.05
CA GLY A 301 14.37 -7.01 -9.51
C GLY A 301 13.97 -5.56 -9.66
N GLN A 302 14.69 -4.71 -8.95
CA GLN A 302 14.59 -3.27 -9.11
C GLN A 302 15.12 -2.85 -10.47
N ILE A 303 14.33 -2.06 -11.19
CA ILE A 303 14.83 -1.35 -12.38
C ILE A 303 15.54 -0.08 -11.89
N ARG A 304 16.87 -0.10 -11.93
CA ARG A 304 17.72 0.99 -11.42
C ARG A 304 18.13 1.95 -12.52
N TRP A 305 18.25 3.23 -12.18
CA TRP A 305 18.83 4.20 -13.10
C TRP A 305 20.32 3.91 -13.30
N ALA A 306 20.69 3.51 -14.51
CA ALA A 306 22.01 2.98 -14.85
C ALA A 306 23.20 3.89 -14.47
N THR A 307 23.03 5.21 -14.51
CA THR A 307 24.08 6.19 -14.15
C THR A 307 23.98 6.70 -12.71
N LYS A 308 22.85 6.45 -12.03
CA LYS A 308 22.60 6.85 -10.65
C LYS A 308 21.93 5.71 -9.89
N THR A 309 22.68 4.65 -9.64
CA THR A 309 22.22 3.34 -9.14
C THR A 309 21.55 3.32 -7.77
N LYS A 310 21.56 4.46 -7.06
CA LYS A 310 20.77 4.68 -5.83
C LYS A 310 19.30 5.01 -6.10
N TRP A 311 18.91 5.17 -7.37
CA TRP A 311 17.55 5.51 -7.77
C TRP A 311 16.92 4.36 -8.57
N CYS A 312 15.70 4.04 -8.20
CA CYS A 312 14.90 2.93 -8.69
C CYS A 312 13.60 3.45 -9.32
N LEU A 313 13.10 2.69 -10.28
CA LEU A 313 11.73 2.80 -10.76
C LEU A 313 10.78 2.39 -9.62
N GLU A 314 9.69 3.13 -9.42
CA GLU A 314 8.68 2.84 -8.41
C GLU A 314 7.28 3.21 -8.90
N VAL A 315 6.27 2.43 -8.51
CA VAL A 315 4.86 2.80 -8.70
C VAL A 315 4.42 3.73 -7.57
N SER A 316 3.99 4.93 -7.94
CA SER A 316 3.73 6.07 -7.03
C SER A 316 2.47 5.94 -6.15
N GLY A 317 1.79 4.79 -6.18
CA GLY A 317 0.50 4.53 -5.54
C GLY A 317 0.11 3.05 -5.52
N GLY A 318 -1.19 2.76 -5.54
CA GLY A 318 -1.74 1.39 -5.59
C GLY A 318 -1.99 0.87 -7.02
N PRO A 319 -2.56 -0.34 -7.18
CA PRO A 319 -2.80 -1.01 -8.47
C PRO A 319 -3.99 -0.45 -9.26
N LEU A 320 -4.13 0.87 -9.29
CA LEU A 320 -5.19 1.52 -10.07
C LEU A 320 -4.68 1.80 -11.48
N ASN A 321 -5.54 1.59 -12.48
CA ASN A 321 -5.27 1.98 -13.85
C ASN A 321 -4.91 3.46 -13.93
N GLY A 322 -3.80 3.75 -14.59
CA GLY A 322 -3.29 5.11 -14.71
C GLY A 322 -2.51 5.61 -13.50
N THR A 323 -2.15 4.74 -12.54
CA THR A 323 -1.20 5.11 -11.48
C THR A 323 0.17 5.40 -12.09
N GLY A 324 0.84 6.45 -11.62
CA GLY A 324 2.08 6.92 -12.26
C GLY A 324 3.29 6.13 -11.83
N VAL A 325 4.30 6.10 -12.69
CA VAL A 325 5.61 5.56 -12.36
C VAL A 325 6.61 6.70 -12.16
N GLU A 326 7.45 6.57 -11.14
CA GLU A 326 8.35 7.62 -10.70
C GLU A 326 9.72 7.07 -10.28
N LEU A 327 10.65 8.00 -10.07
CA LEU A 327 11.96 7.74 -9.53
C LEU A 327 11.94 7.83 -8.00
N TRP A 328 12.42 6.81 -7.32
CA TRP A 328 12.50 6.77 -5.87
C TRP A 328 13.87 6.27 -5.41
N PRO A 329 14.39 6.67 -4.23
CA PRO A 329 15.57 6.03 -3.68
C PRO A 329 15.37 4.52 -3.66
N CYS A 330 16.36 3.75 -4.10
CA CYS A 330 16.35 2.31 -3.95
C CYS A 330 16.39 2.00 -2.45
N SER A 331 15.25 1.65 -1.88
CA SER A 331 15.13 1.00 -0.57
C SER A 331 15.27 -0.52 -0.74
N GLY A 332 15.02 -1.30 0.30
CA GLY A 332 15.08 -2.77 0.26
C GLY A 332 14.08 -3.41 -0.72
N ARG A 333 13.59 -4.62 -0.40
CA ARG A 333 12.59 -5.33 -1.21
C ARG A 333 11.18 -4.74 -1.01
N GLU A 334 11.01 -3.44 -1.22
CA GLU A 334 9.69 -2.83 -1.20
C GLU A 334 8.87 -3.27 -2.42
N ALA A 335 7.65 -3.76 -2.18
CA ALA A 335 6.69 -4.17 -3.20
C ALA A 335 6.55 -3.18 -4.38
N ARG A 336 6.64 -1.87 -4.11
CA ARG A 336 6.39 -0.80 -5.10
C ARG A 336 7.54 -0.59 -6.09
N ASN A 337 8.76 -1.06 -5.78
CA ASN A 337 9.95 -0.87 -6.63
C ASN A 337 10.50 -2.17 -7.23
N GLN A 338 9.78 -3.28 -7.07
CA GLN A 338 10.11 -4.55 -7.70
C GLN A 338 9.29 -4.75 -8.98
N PHE A 339 9.96 -5.20 -10.04
CA PHE A 339 9.33 -5.48 -11.34
C PHE A 339 9.73 -6.86 -11.83
N LEU A 340 8.88 -7.43 -12.68
CA LEU A 340 9.12 -8.67 -13.42
C LEU A 340 9.35 -8.28 -14.89
N PRO A 341 10.60 -8.19 -15.35
CA PRO A 341 10.91 -7.99 -16.75
C PRO A 341 10.46 -9.19 -17.59
N PRO A 342 10.17 -8.99 -18.89
CA PRO A 342 9.83 -10.09 -19.78
C PRO A 342 11.04 -11.02 -19.98
N ALA A 343 10.85 -12.34 -19.78
CA ALA A 343 11.91 -13.35 -19.87
C ALA A 343 12.62 -13.39 -21.24
N GLY A 344 11.90 -13.07 -22.32
CA GLY A 344 12.45 -13.02 -23.69
C GLY A 344 13.14 -11.71 -24.06
N GLY A 345 13.33 -10.78 -23.12
CA GLY A 345 13.91 -9.45 -23.37
C GLY A 345 12.98 -8.49 -24.13
N ARG A 346 11.83 -8.96 -24.61
CA ARG A 346 10.72 -8.16 -25.13
C ARG A 346 9.42 -8.65 -24.52
N GLY A 347 8.56 -7.72 -24.14
CA GLY A 347 7.25 -8.03 -23.59
C GLY A 347 6.83 -7.03 -22.54
N GLN A 348 5.81 -7.41 -21.78
CA GLN A 348 5.31 -6.62 -20.69
C GLN A 348 6.27 -6.65 -19.50
N ILE A 349 6.59 -5.46 -18.97
CA ILE A 349 7.24 -5.33 -17.66
C ILE A 349 6.11 -5.25 -16.63
N ARG A 350 5.98 -6.29 -15.81
CA ARG A 350 4.91 -6.40 -14.82
C ARG A 350 5.38 -5.82 -13.49
N TRP A 351 4.46 -5.23 -12.75
CA TRP A 351 4.72 -4.84 -11.38
C TRP A 351 4.76 -6.11 -10.52
N ALA A 352 5.86 -6.37 -9.81
CA ALA A 352 6.01 -7.63 -9.07
C ALA A 352 4.92 -7.80 -8.01
N ALA A 353 4.58 -6.70 -7.32
CA ALA A 353 3.52 -6.70 -6.33
C ALA A 353 2.12 -6.86 -6.91
N PHE A 354 1.93 -6.69 -8.21
CA PHE A 354 0.65 -6.81 -8.90
C PHE A 354 0.91 -7.32 -10.31
N PRO A 355 1.17 -8.62 -10.52
CA PRO A 355 1.62 -9.13 -11.81
C PRO A 355 0.61 -8.94 -12.96
N HIS A 356 -0.65 -8.67 -12.63
CA HIS A 356 -1.69 -8.28 -13.57
C HIS A 356 -1.65 -6.79 -13.96
N MET A 357 -0.75 -6.00 -13.38
CA MET A 357 -0.48 -4.59 -13.71
C MET A 357 0.86 -4.49 -14.45
N CYS A 358 0.82 -3.84 -15.60
CA CYS A 358 1.94 -3.69 -16.51
C CYS A 358 2.31 -2.21 -16.63
N LEU A 359 3.60 -1.94 -16.85
CA LEU A 359 4.01 -0.65 -17.39
C LEU A 359 3.23 -0.35 -18.68
N ASP A 360 2.82 0.89 -18.85
CA ASP A 360 1.98 1.36 -19.94
C ASP A 360 2.41 2.77 -20.37
N VAL A 361 2.52 2.96 -21.68
CA VAL A 361 2.62 4.28 -22.30
C VAL A 361 1.22 4.88 -22.35
N SER A 362 0.98 5.91 -21.55
CA SER A 362 -0.35 6.51 -21.38
C SER A 362 -0.97 6.87 -22.73
N ARG A 363 -2.14 6.28 -23.02
CA ARG A 363 -2.91 6.45 -24.27
C ARG A 363 -2.14 6.12 -25.56
N GLY A 364 -0.95 5.52 -25.48
CA GLY A 364 -0.13 5.18 -26.63
C GLY A 364 0.41 6.38 -27.40
N LEU A 365 0.50 7.56 -26.76
CA LEU A 365 0.98 8.77 -27.44
C LEU A 365 2.51 8.73 -27.61
N VAL A 366 2.94 8.97 -28.85
CA VAL A 366 4.35 9.01 -29.26
C VAL A 366 4.88 10.45 -29.11
N GLU A 367 4.95 10.93 -27.88
CA GLU A 367 5.34 12.32 -27.59
C GLU A 367 6.36 12.39 -26.47
N ASP A 368 7.35 13.27 -26.63
CA ASP A 368 8.31 13.59 -25.58
C ASP A 368 7.57 14.15 -24.36
N GLY A 369 7.83 13.53 -23.21
CA GLY A 369 7.19 13.86 -21.95
C GLY A 369 5.86 13.14 -21.71
N ASN A 370 5.42 12.26 -22.63
CA ASN A 370 4.25 11.43 -22.39
C ASN A 370 4.46 10.57 -21.13
N ARG A 371 3.39 10.37 -20.36
CA ARG A 371 3.48 9.75 -19.05
C ARG A 371 3.59 8.24 -19.15
N ILE A 372 4.49 7.69 -18.34
CA ILE A 372 4.50 6.25 -18.05
C ILE A 372 3.64 5.99 -16.82
N GLN A 373 2.78 5.00 -16.93
CA GLN A 373 1.83 4.61 -15.89
C GLN A 373 1.83 3.09 -15.75
N VAL A 374 1.07 2.60 -14.77
CA VAL A 374 0.66 1.20 -14.72
C VAL A 374 -0.79 1.06 -15.18
N TRP A 375 -1.08 -0.04 -15.85
CA TRP A 375 -2.40 -0.40 -16.31
C TRP A 375 -2.56 -1.91 -16.29
N ARG A 376 -3.79 -2.42 -16.19
CA ARG A 376 -4.07 -3.85 -16.28
C ARG A 376 -3.46 -4.45 -17.55
N CYS A 377 -2.63 -5.46 -17.38
CA CYS A 377 -1.95 -6.17 -18.45
C CYS A 377 -2.97 -6.70 -19.47
N SER A 378 -2.73 -6.42 -20.75
CA SER A 378 -3.49 -6.99 -21.87
C SER A 378 -2.53 -7.57 -22.90
N SER A 379 -2.74 -8.84 -23.26
CA SER A 379 -1.84 -9.55 -24.19
C SER A 379 -1.84 -8.88 -25.56
N GLY A 380 -0.66 -8.68 -26.15
CA GLY A 380 -0.51 -8.04 -27.46
C GLY A 380 -0.79 -6.53 -27.49
N HIS A 381 -1.03 -5.88 -26.36
CA HIS A 381 -1.34 -4.45 -26.32
C HIS A 381 -0.08 -3.59 -26.56
N PRO A 382 -0.04 -2.75 -27.62
CA PRO A 382 1.19 -2.09 -28.05
C PRO A 382 1.76 -1.12 -27.01
N ASN A 383 0.92 -0.50 -26.18
CA ASN A 383 1.36 0.47 -25.17
C ASN A 383 2.11 -0.17 -24.00
N MET A 384 2.00 -1.49 -23.82
CA MET A 384 2.52 -2.21 -22.66
C MET A 384 3.70 -3.12 -23.01
N ASP A 385 4.12 -3.14 -24.27
CA ASP A 385 5.24 -3.96 -24.74
C ASP A 385 6.53 -3.14 -24.75
N PHE A 386 7.56 -3.63 -24.06
CA PHE A 386 8.86 -2.97 -23.92
C PHE A 386 9.99 -3.90 -24.31
N VAL A 387 11.07 -3.33 -24.84
CA VAL A 387 12.32 -4.02 -25.16
C VAL A 387 13.34 -3.69 -24.09
N MET A 388 13.77 -4.73 -23.37
CA MET A 388 14.80 -4.68 -22.34
C MET A 388 16.20 -4.62 -22.98
N PRO A 389 17.17 -3.97 -22.32
CA PRO A 389 18.54 -3.96 -22.80
C PRO A 389 19.20 -5.35 -22.68
N VAL A 390 19.91 -5.76 -23.72
CA VAL A 390 20.73 -6.98 -23.71
C VAL A 390 21.82 -6.83 -22.64
N GLY A 391 22.00 -7.86 -21.80
CA GLY A 391 22.96 -7.82 -20.68
C GLY A 391 22.50 -7.03 -19.45
N GLY A 392 21.23 -6.60 -19.40
CA GLY A 392 20.60 -6.02 -18.20
C GLY A 392 20.93 -4.55 -17.91
N LYS A 393 21.88 -3.94 -18.64
CA LYS A 393 22.22 -2.52 -18.50
C LYS A 393 22.03 -1.79 -19.83
N GLY A 394 21.17 -0.78 -19.85
CA GLY A 394 20.94 0.06 -21.03
C GLY A 394 19.55 0.68 -21.04
N LYS A 395 19.14 1.14 -22.22
CA LYS A 395 17.84 1.78 -22.43
C LYS A 395 16.72 0.73 -22.50
N ILE A 396 15.67 0.94 -21.72
CA ILE A 396 14.39 0.24 -21.91
C ILE A 396 13.60 1.03 -22.95
N ARG A 397 13.26 0.38 -24.07
CA ARG A 397 12.59 1.01 -25.20
C ARG A 397 11.13 0.60 -25.25
N TRP A 398 10.27 1.48 -25.73
CA TRP A 398 8.91 1.10 -26.07
C TRP A 398 8.91 0.26 -27.35
N ALA A 399 8.27 -0.92 -27.35
CA ALA A 399 8.34 -1.83 -28.48
C ALA A 399 7.58 -1.32 -29.71
N ALA A 400 6.52 -0.52 -29.51
CA ALA A 400 5.76 0.06 -30.63
C ALA A 400 6.49 1.27 -31.27
N ASN A 401 7.43 1.90 -30.55
CA ASN A 401 8.34 2.88 -31.13
C ASN A 401 9.72 2.80 -30.45
N THR A 402 10.67 2.11 -31.10
CA THR A 402 11.99 1.82 -30.54
C THR A 402 12.92 3.04 -30.44
N HIS A 403 12.53 4.19 -30.98
CA HIS A 403 13.22 5.46 -30.76
C HIS A 403 12.79 6.15 -29.45
N MET A 404 11.75 5.63 -28.80
CA MET A 404 11.26 6.14 -27.53
C MET A 404 11.71 5.24 -26.37
N CYS A 405 12.16 5.86 -25.29
CA CYS A 405 12.73 5.23 -24.13
C CYS A 405 12.02 5.66 -22.85
N LEU A 406 12.07 4.79 -21.83
CA LEU A 406 11.81 5.23 -20.46
C LEU A 406 12.87 6.26 -20.05
N ASP A 407 12.41 7.43 -19.61
CA ASP A 407 13.25 8.57 -19.29
C ASP A 407 12.90 9.16 -17.92
N VAL A 408 13.92 9.63 -17.22
CA VAL A 408 13.75 10.37 -15.97
C VAL A 408 13.50 11.82 -16.31
N LYS A 409 12.31 12.32 -15.98
CA LYS A 409 11.91 13.68 -16.37
C LYS A 409 12.96 14.74 -16.01
N HIS A 410 13.40 15.48 -17.04
CA HIS A 410 14.45 16.52 -16.97
C HIS A 410 15.81 16.02 -16.43
N GLY A 411 16.09 14.72 -16.42
CA GLY A 411 17.29 14.14 -15.81
C GLY A 411 17.38 14.41 -14.29
N GLN A 412 16.26 14.72 -13.64
CA GLN A 412 16.23 15.15 -12.26
C GLN A 412 16.32 13.95 -11.30
N ALA A 413 17.48 13.77 -10.66
CA ALA A 413 17.67 12.79 -9.59
C ALA A 413 17.07 13.27 -8.27
N ALA A 414 15.75 13.29 -8.24
CA ALA A 414 14.97 13.63 -7.08
C ALA A 414 13.85 12.62 -6.88
N GLN A 415 13.43 12.48 -5.64
CA GLN A 415 12.37 11.57 -5.28
C GLN A 415 11.02 12.03 -5.81
N GLY A 416 10.30 11.06 -6.36
CA GLY A 416 9.05 11.25 -7.08
C GLY A 416 9.24 11.98 -8.42
N THR A 417 10.45 12.04 -8.99
CA THR A 417 10.59 12.55 -10.36
C THR A 417 9.79 11.63 -11.29
N PRO A 418 8.83 12.13 -12.07
CA PRO A 418 8.04 11.27 -12.94
C PRO A 418 8.90 10.57 -13.99
N ILE A 419 8.54 9.33 -14.30
CA ILE A 419 9.07 8.63 -15.47
C ILE A 419 8.19 8.98 -16.65
N GLN A 420 8.84 9.31 -17.74
CA GLN A 420 8.21 9.74 -18.96
C GLN A 420 8.74 8.91 -20.14
N LEU A 421 8.07 9.05 -21.27
CA LEU A 421 8.56 8.63 -22.54
C LEU A 421 9.36 9.79 -23.15
N TRP A 422 10.54 9.50 -23.70
CA TRP A 422 11.36 10.49 -24.40
C TRP A 422 12.16 9.83 -25.51
N GLU A 423 12.55 10.58 -26.52
CA GLU A 423 13.52 10.12 -27.51
C GLU A 423 14.80 9.56 -26.87
N CYS A 424 15.24 8.40 -27.35
CA CYS A 424 16.36 7.65 -26.81
C CYS A 424 17.71 8.36 -27.09
N GLN A 425 18.26 9.11 -26.12
CA GLN A 425 19.56 9.79 -26.21
C GLN A 425 20.78 8.86 -26.17
#